data_AF-A0A7X7WFS5-F1
#
_entry.id   AF-A0A7X7WFS5-F1
#
_cell.length_a   1.000
_cell.length_b   1.000
_cell.length_c   1.000
_cell.angle_alpha   90.00
_cell.angle_beta   90.00
_cell.angle_gamma   90.00
#
_symmetry.space_group_name_H-M   'P 1'
#
loop_
_entity.id
_entity.type
_entity.pdbx_description
1 polymer ?
#
loop_
_entity_poly.entity_id
_entity_poly.type
_entity_poly.pdbx_seq_one_letter_code
_entity_poly.pdbx_strand_id
1 'polypeptide(L)'
;MSSSILLLTLFSGYCFSYPQDSFLSDKLNLHYKEIITKTEIGKEFYLRFEEEGKKFPKILIRYSKGGGLAYYVPQKDSIYLNSKYIRIFFGIKGYGDEKIIKAFNTDEKIRKEFVSYSDGVYLHELVHAFQNRKYGKTYYMQEGKIPLEFEYEAFFLSDLYFYEKVKQNRKLFYDLLSGKYWDVYTGSDLAGFLKISMDPKKYKDEISLRYTDEMSGYVALSMEETRKKAKAEESRILSFAGAKGFEKEKKDLEEIEKQKKEYEEFVKDFYEKKWPKFAAQSFFYTLEVSTQAKNFSLALSLASEAEKNMENYDISQEEKERVKRSCALVFLQSADYLRDNLKKLSRDNLFYLFYNLDRASFDTGRQFPQDLIKEKEKIYKKNMKKLLKEREKLKNESEIKDLDDIIKFVTDSLSLKE
;
A
#
# COMPACT_ATOMS: atom_id res chain seq x y z
N MET A 1 41.46 3.50 -52.53
CA MET A 1 40.00 3.39 -52.28
C MET A 1 39.83 3.00 -50.83
N SER A 2 39.49 3.99 -50.02
CA SER A 2 39.35 3.87 -48.56
C SER A 2 37.94 3.38 -48.25
N SER A 3 37.82 2.16 -47.72
CA SER A 3 36.55 1.65 -47.21
C SER A 3 36.62 1.62 -45.68
N SER A 4 36.23 2.75 -45.11
CA SER A 4 35.84 2.88 -43.71
C SER A 4 34.59 2.02 -43.48
N ILE A 5 34.76 0.85 -42.85
CA ILE A 5 33.61 0.13 -42.29
C ILE A 5 33.36 0.68 -40.90
N LEU A 6 32.26 1.42 -40.86
CA LEU A 6 31.68 2.17 -39.77
C LEU A 6 31.43 1.27 -38.55
N LEU A 7 31.89 1.75 -37.39
CA LEU A 7 31.60 1.25 -36.06
C LEU A 7 30.07 1.31 -35.81
N LEU A 8 29.37 0.22 -36.04
CA LEU A 8 27.94 0.09 -35.78
C LEU A 8 27.73 -1.18 -34.96
N THR A 9 27.73 -1.03 -33.63
CA THR A 9 26.93 -1.79 -32.63
C THR A 9 27.51 -1.63 -31.22
N LEU A 10 27.47 -0.41 -30.67
CA LEU A 10 27.51 -0.16 -29.21
C LEU A 10 26.16 0.46 -28.81
N PHE A 11 25.08 -0.31 -28.90
CA PHE A 11 23.75 0.07 -28.43
C PHE A 11 23.13 -1.00 -27.54
N SER A 12 23.90 -1.50 -26.58
CA SER A 12 23.39 -2.26 -25.43
C SER A 12 23.53 -1.41 -24.16
N GLY A 13 22.41 -0.86 -23.68
CA GLY A 13 22.29 -0.51 -22.26
C GLY A 13 22.22 0.97 -21.85
N TYR A 14 21.90 1.93 -22.72
CA TYR A 14 21.62 3.29 -22.25
C TYR A 14 20.22 3.38 -21.63
N CYS A 15 20.16 3.16 -20.31
CA CYS A 15 18.96 3.45 -19.50
C CYS A 15 18.65 4.96 -19.44
N PHE A 16 19.63 5.80 -19.80
CA PHE A 16 19.51 7.25 -19.79
C PHE A 16 18.96 7.76 -21.12
N SER A 17 17.84 8.48 -21.04
CA SER A 17 17.19 9.13 -22.18
C SER A 17 17.47 10.62 -22.21
N TYR A 18 17.92 11.20 -21.08
CA TYR A 18 18.25 12.61 -20.94
C TYR A 18 19.66 12.79 -20.36
N PRO A 19 20.42 13.83 -20.78
CA PRO A 19 21.81 14.05 -20.33
C PRO A 19 21.99 14.17 -18.81
N GLN A 20 20.94 14.60 -18.12
CA GLN A 20 20.96 14.90 -16.69
C GLN A 20 20.50 13.73 -15.79
N ASP A 21 20.07 12.62 -16.38
CA ASP A 21 19.47 11.52 -15.63
C ASP A 21 20.43 10.94 -14.57
N SER A 22 21.70 10.72 -14.89
CA SER A 22 22.67 10.14 -13.94
C SER A 22 22.88 11.04 -12.73
N PHE A 23 23.11 12.34 -12.96
CA PHE A 23 23.33 13.31 -11.88
C PHE A 23 22.09 13.47 -11.00
N LEU A 24 20.90 13.48 -11.61
CA LEU A 24 19.66 13.56 -10.85
C LEU A 24 19.42 12.28 -10.05
N SER A 25 19.67 11.11 -10.64
CA SER A 25 19.55 9.81 -9.98
C SER A 25 20.39 9.75 -8.70
N ASP A 26 21.64 10.19 -8.75
CA ASP A 26 22.52 10.20 -7.57
C ASP A 26 22.00 11.14 -6.48
N LYS A 27 21.52 12.34 -6.85
CA LYS A 27 20.91 13.31 -5.93
C LYS A 27 19.62 12.78 -5.30
N LEU A 28 18.78 12.09 -6.07
CA LEU A 28 17.54 11.49 -5.58
C LEU A 28 17.83 10.34 -4.62
N ASN A 29 18.74 9.43 -4.97
CA ASN A 29 19.16 8.32 -4.10
C ASN A 29 19.68 8.85 -2.75
N LEU A 30 20.50 9.91 -2.77
CA LEU A 30 20.99 10.55 -1.55
C LEU A 30 19.82 11.08 -0.69
N HIS A 31 18.93 11.88 -1.26
CA HIS A 31 17.83 12.48 -0.51
C HIS A 31 16.82 11.45 0.01
N TYR A 32 16.51 10.41 -0.78
CA TYR A 32 15.62 9.34 -0.33
C TYR A 32 16.25 8.56 0.82
N LYS A 33 17.54 8.25 0.74
CA LYS A 33 18.26 7.63 1.86
C LYS A 33 18.21 8.50 3.11
N GLU A 34 18.50 9.79 2.99
CA GLU A 34 18.45 10.76 4.10
C GLU A 34 17.09 10.82 4.80
N ILE A 35 15.98 10.76 4.05
CA ILE A 35 14.65 10.84 4.65
C ILE A 35 14.19 9.49 5.22
N ILE A 36 14.38 8.39 4.48
CA ILE A 36 13.88 7.08 4.89
C ILE A 36 14.63 6.58 6.13
N THR A 37 15.94 6.83 6.22
CA THR A 37 16.75 6.41 7.39
C THR A 37 16.49 7.25 8.65
N LYS A 38 15.51 8.16 8.66
CA LYS A 38 15.01 8.78 9.90
C LYS A 38 14.10 7.84 10.70
N THR A 39 13.61 6.78 10.08
CA THR A 39 12.78 5.76 10.72
C THR A 39 13.62 4.51 11.00
N GLU A 40 13.26 3.72 12.01
CA GLU A 40 14.05 2.52 12.37
C GLU A 40 13.89 1.44 11.31
N ILE A 41 12.67 1.29 10.77
CA ILE A 41 12.38 0.37 9.67
C ILE A 41 13.16 0.75 8.40
N GLY A 42 13.27 2.05 8.12
CA GLY A 42 14.08 2.55 7.01
C GLY A 42 15.56 2.23 7.18
N LYS A 43 16.12 2.43 8.38
CA LYS A 43 17.51 2.05 8.69
C LYS A 43 17.74 0.55 8.54
N GLU A 44 16.89 -0.28 9.14
CA GLU A 44 16.96 -1.75 9.06
C GLU A 44 16.97 -2.21 7.60
N PHE A 45 16.05 -1.67 6.78
CA PHE A 45 15.95 -2.03 5.37
C PHE A 45 17.18 -1.60 4.56
N TYR A 46 17.67 -0.35 4.74
CA TYR A 46 18.86 0.11 4.02
C TYR A 46 20.11 -0.70 4.37
N LEU A 47 20.28 -1.10 5.64
CA LEU A 47 21.37 -1.99 6.05
C LEU A 47 21.27 -3.35 5.34
N ARG A 48 20.09 -3.99 5.37
CA ARG A 48 19.83 -5.24 4.63
C ARG A 48 20.11 -5.09 3.13
N PHE A 49 19.75 -3.95 2.54
CA PHE A 49 19.98 -3.68 1.12
C PHE A 49 21.47 -3.56 0.79
N GLU A 50 22.24 -2.88 1.65
CA GLU A 50 23.68 -2.69 1.48
C GLU A 50 24.48 -3.98 1.67
N GLU A 51 24.04 -4.88 2.56
CA GLU A 51 24.62 -6.21 2.76
C GLU A 51 24.59 -7.08 1.50
N GLU A 52 23.64 -6.86 0.59
CA GLU A 52 23.59 -7.52 -0.73
C GLU A 52 24.69 -7.03 -1.70
N GLY A 53 25.54 -6.08 -1.29
CA GLY A 53 26.80 -5.73 -1.94
C GLY A 53 26.68 -4.97 -3.26
N LYS A 54 25.55 -4.30 -3.53
CA LYS A 54 25.25 -3.68 -4.84
C LYS A 54 24.90 -2.19 -4.72
N LYS A 55 25.26 -1.40 -5.74
CA LYS A 55 24.85 0.02 -5.88
C LYS A 55 23.32 0.15 -5.88
N PHE A 56 22.76 1.23 -5.35
CA PHE A 56 21.32 1.52 -5.46
C PHE A 56 20.84 1.55 -6.92
N PRO A 57 19.58 1.16 -7.22
CA PRO A 57 19.03 1.26 -8.56
C PRO A 57 19.04 2.71 -9.04
N LYS A 58 19.06 2.89 -10.37
CA LYS A 58 18.96 4.24 -10.95
C LYS A 58 17.54 4.76 -10.76
N ILE A 59 17.40 6.05 -10.46
CA ILE A 59 16.09 6.71 -10.37
C ILE A 59 15.89 7.59 -11.59
N LEU A 60 14.86 7.31 -12.38
CA LEU A 60 14.57 7.99 -13.63
C LEU A 60 13.16 8.58 -13.62
N ILE A 61 12.97 9.75 -14.21
CA ILE A 61 11.65 10.37 -14.35
C ILE A 61 11.16 10.15 -15.76
N ARG A 62 10.04 9.44 -15.94
CA ARG A 62 9.46 9.16 -17.27
C ARG A 62 7.95 9.23 -17.25
N TYR A 63 7.36 9.68 -18.36
CA TYR A 63 5.92 9.61 -18.54
C TYR A 63 5.47 8.17 -18.81
N SER A 64 4.45 7.70 -18.09
CA SER A 64 3.72 6.47 -18.43
C SER A 64 2.22 6.68 -18.33
N LYS A 65 1.47 6.33 -19.39
CA LYS A 65 0.01 6.44 -19.44
C LYS A 65 -0.68 5.40 -18.54
N GLY A 66 -0.13 4.19 -18.48
CA GLY A 66 -0.65 3.05 -17.72
C GLY A 66 0.16 2.68 -16.48
N GLY A 67 1.31 3.32 -16.23
CA GLY A 67 2.11 3.07 -15.03
C GLY A 67 1.53 3.76 -13.79
N GLY A 68 1.78 3.15 -12.62
CA GLY A 68 1.48 3.70 -11.30
C GLY A 68 2.29 4.96 -10.96
N LEU A 69 2.34 5.31 -9.68
CA LEU A 69 3.11 6.45 -9.17
C LEU A 69 4.62 6.29 -9.44
N ALA A 70 5.10 5.05 -9.29
CA ALA A 70 6.41 4.60 -9.72
C ALA A 70 6.33 3.14 -10.21
N TYR A 71 7.44 2.61 -10.72
CA TYR A 71 7.61 1.18 -10.98
C TYR A 71 9.10 0.82 -11.14
N TYR A 72 9.50 -0.33 -10.63
CA TYR A 72 10.82 -0.91 -10.82
C TYR A 72 10.90 -1.74 -12.11
N VAL A 73 11.99 -1.60 -12.87
CA VAL A 73 12.27 -2.39 -14.07
C VAL A 73 13.50 -3.27 -13.83
N PRO A 74 13.33 -4.58 -13.58
CA PRO A 74 14.42 -5.49 -13.26
C PRO A 74 15.56 -5.52 -14.28
N GLN A 75 15.24 -5.58 -15.58
CA GLN A 75 16.24 -5.71 -16.65
C GLN A 75 17.13 -4.47 -16.77
N LYS A 76 16.68 -3.34 -16.22
CA LYS A 76 17.40 -2.06 -16.25
C LYS A 76 17.95 -1.67 -14.88
N ASP A 77 17.62 -2.41 -13.83
CA ASP A 77 17.92 -2.09 -12.43
C ASP A 77 17.63 -0.61 -12.12
N SER A 78 16.40 -0.18 -12.46
CA SER A 78 16.00 1.22 -12.42
C SER A 78 14.57 1.38 -11.92
N ILE A 79 14.36 2.36 -11.05
CA ILE A 79 13.05 2.81 -10.57
C ILE A 79 12.62 4.01 -11.41
N TYR A 80 11.42 3.94 -11.95
CA TYR A 80 10.83 4.98 -12.78
C TYR A 80 9.76 5.73 -12.00
N LEU A 81 10.02 7.01 -11.71
CA LEU A 81 9.03 7.92 -11.13
C LEU A 81 8.18 8.50 -12.26
N ASN A 82 6.86 8.31 -12.17
CA ASN A 82 5.97 8.66 -13.27
C ASN A 82 5.71 10.17 -13.32
N SER A 83 6.21 10.82 -14.37
CA SER A 83 6.13 12.27 -14.53
C SER A 83 4.69 12.80 -14.62
N LYS A 84 3.72 11.95 -14.99
CA LYS A 84 2.29 12.28 -14.92
C LYS A 84 1.89 12.73 -13.51
N TYR A 85 2.27 11.97 -12.49
CA TYR A 85 1.87 12.22 -11.10
C TYR A 85 2.74 13.31 -10.44
N ILE A 86 4.00 13.46 -10.85
CA ILE A 86 4.82 14.61 -10.47
C ILE A 86 4.15 15.92 -10.92
N ARG A 87 3.59 15.96 -12.14
CA ARG A 87 2.87 17.14 -12.62
C ARG A 87 1.59 17.42 -11.85
N ILE A 88 0.87 16.36 -11.46
CA ILE A 88 -0.35 16.48 -10.63
C ILE A 88 0.03 17.04 -9.26
N PHE A 89 1.06 16.49 -8.63
CA PHE A 89 1.56 16.90 -7.32
C PHE A 89 1.94 18.39 -7.30
N PHE A 90 2.73 18.85 -8.28
CA PHE A 90 3.12 20.26 -8.37
C PHE A 90 2.07 21.18 -9.02
N GLY A 91 0.94 20.65 -9.50
CA GLY A 91 -0.08 21.42 -10.20
C GLY A 91 0.40 22.06 -11.53
N ILE A 92 1.42 21.49 -12.17
CA ILE A 92 2.05 22.07 -13.37
C ILE A 92 1.50 21.47 -14.68
N LYS A 93 1.27 22.31 -15.69
CA LYS A 93 0.82 21.92 -17.03
C LYS A 93 1.91 22.13 -18.08
N GLY A 94 1.95 21.28 -19.09
CA GLY A 94 2.86 21.43 -20.25
C GLY A 94 4.33 21.10 -20.00
N TYR A 95 4.68 20.58 -18.82
CA TYR A 95 6.02 20.07 -18.55
C TYR A 95 6.15 18.64 -19.11
N GLY A 96 7.23 18.40 -19.86
CA GLY A 96 7.68 17.06 -20.23
C GLY A 96 8.78 16.59 -19.27
N ASP A 97 9.17 15.32 -19.39
CA ASP A 97 10.15 14.68 -18.50
C ASP A 97 11.45 15.50 -18.39
N GLU A 98 12.00 15.95 -19.52
CA GLU A 98 13.24 16.74 -19.56
C GLU A 98 13.16 18.02 -18.72
N LYS A 99 12.04 18.74 -18.77
CA LYS A 99 11.86 19.98 -17.99
C LYS A 99 11.79 19.70 -16.49
N ILE A 100 11.13 18.61 -16.10
CA ILE A 100 11.04 18.17 -14.71
C ILE A 100 12.42 17.74 -14.21
N ILE A 101 13.14 16.94 -15.00
CA ILE A 101 14.51 16.50 -14.70
C ILE A 101 15.42 17.72 -14.51
N LYS A 102 15.35 18.70 -15.41
CA LYS A 102 16.13 19.94 -15.30
C LYS A 102 15.81 20.69 -14.02
N ALA A 103 14.52 20.90 -13.73
CA ALA A 103 14.09 21.61 -12.52
C ALA A 103 14.58 20.90 -11.25
N PHE A 104 14.39 19.58 -11.15
CA PHE A 104 14.85 18.81 -10.00
C PHE A 104 16.36 18.77 -9.88
N ASN A 105 17.09 18.82 -10.99
CA ASN A 105 18.56 18.81 -10.94
C ASN A 105 19.12 20.16 -10.46
N THR A 106 18.48 21.28 -10.85
CA THR A 106 18.93 22.63 -10.50
C THR A 106 18.41 23.13 -9.16
N ASP A 107 17.18 22.78 -8.77
CA ASP A 107 16.55 23.26 -7.55
C ASP A 107 16.49 22.15 -6.48
N GLU A 108 17.33 22.28 -5.46
CA GLU A 108 17.36 21.35 -4.34
C GLU A 108 16.09 21.40 -3.48
N LYS A 109 15.47 22.58 -3.31
CA LYS A 109 14.29 22.72 -2.45
C LYS A 109 13.12 21.97 -3.04
N ILE A 110 12.85 22.17 -4.34
CA ILE A 110 11.79 21.44 -5.06
C ILE A 110 12.06 19.93 -5.02
N ARG A 111 13.31 19.51 -5.23
CA ARG A 111 13.69 18.09 -5.19
C ARG A 111 13.46 17.49 -3.80
N LYS A 112 13.88 18.16 -2.72
CA LYS A 112 13.70 17.69 -1.34
C LYS A 112 12.22 17.66 -0.92
N GLU A 113 11.46 18.67 -1.34
CA GLU A 113 10.01 18.70 -1.14
C GLU A 113 9.36 17.47 -1.78
N PHE A 114 9.60 17.23 -3.08
CA PHE A 114 9.07 16.04 -3.77
C PHE A 114 9.47 14.73 -3.09
N VAL A 115 10.74 14.58 -2.71
CA VAL A 115 11.25 13.40 -2.01
C VAL A 115 10.50 13.16 -0.69
N SER A 116 10.10 14.22 0.02
CA SER A 116 9.40 14.07 1.31
C SER A 116 7.98 13.50 1.24
N TYR A 117 7.39 13.52 0.06
CA TYR A 117 6.05 12.97 -0.19
C TYR A 117 6.10 11.64 -0.94
N SER A 118 7.09 11.43 -1.81
CA SER A 118 7.23 10.23 -2.66
C SER A 118 8.12 9.14 -2.07
N ASP A 119 8.61 9.32 -0.85
CA ASP A 119 9.49 8.40 -0.12
C ASP A 119 8.87 7.02 0.13
N GLY A 120 7.58 6.94 0.50
CA GLY A 120 6.88 5.67 0.67
C GLY A 120 6.82 4.85 -0.61
N VAL A 121 6.38 5.49 -1.70
CA VAL A 121 6.36 4.89 -3.05
C VAL A 121 7.76 4.48 -3.51
N TYR A 122 8.78 5.32 -3.29
CA TYR A 122 10.15 4.95 -3.64
C TYR A 122 10.65 3.75 -2.83
N LEU A 123 10.35 3.70 -1.51
CA LEU A 123 10.72 2.57 -0.66
C LEU A 123 10.08 1.28 -1.17
N HIS A 124 8.79 1.31 -1.54
CA HIS A 124 8.09 0.18 -2.12
C HIS A 124 8.83 -0.39 -3.35
N GLU A 125 9.18 0.48 -4.31
CA GLU A 125 9.94 0.06 -5.50
C GLU A 125 11.37 -0.39 -5.18
N LEU A 126 11.98 0.19 -4.14
CA LEU A 126 13.31 -0.21 -3.69
C LEU A 126 13.29 -1.62 -3.07
N VAL A 127 12.18 -2.01 -2.42
CA VAL A 127 11.95 -3.39 -1.96
C VAL A 127 11.89 -4.35 -3.15
N HIS A 128 11.21 -3.99 -4.24
CA HIS A 128 11.25 -4.83 -5.45
C HIS A 128 12.66 -4.95 -6.05
N ALA A 129 13.44 -3.87 -6.02
CA ALA A 129 14.84 -3.93 -6.42
C ALA A 129 15.66 -4.88 -5.53
N PHE A 130 15.45 -4.83 -4.21
CA PHE A 130 16.07 -5.74 -3.24
C PHE A 130 15.70 -7.19 -3.52
N GLN A 131 14.41 -7.48 -3.66
CA GLN A 131 13.89 -8.81 -3.91
C GLN A 131 14.42 -9.39 -5.22
N ASN A 132 14.44 -8.58 -6.28
CA ASN A 132 15.04 -8.97 -7.54
C ASN A 132 16.54 -9.30 -7.40
N ARG A 133 17.27 -8.64 -6.51
CA ARG A 133 18.70 -8.91 -6.32
C ARG A 133 18.97 -10.13 -5.47
N LYS A 134 18.15 -10.33 -4.45
CA LYS A 134 18.25 -11.44 -3.50
C LYS A 134 17.72 -12.76 -4.09
N TYR A 135 16.58 -12.70 -4.77
CA TYR A 135 15.87 -13.88 -5.29
C TYR A 135 16.00 -14.05 -6.82
N GLY A 136 16.52 -13.07 -7.57
CA GLY A 136 16.48 -13.03 -9.05
C GLY A 136 17.52 -13.89 -9.79
N LYS A 137 17.67 -15.17 -9.43
CA LYS A 137 18.40 -16.15 -10.26
C LYS A 137 17.52 -17.25 -10.83
N THR A 138 16.22 -17.01 -10.95
CA THR A 138 15.33 -17.88 -11.72
C THR A 138 15.23 -17.42 -13.16
N TYR A 139 15.61 -18.33 -14.06
CA TYR A 139 15.79 -18.19 -15.51
C TYR A 139 14.63 -17.51 -16.30
N TYR A 140 13.47 -17.24 -15.71
CA TYR A 140 12.28 -16.71 -16.40
C TYR A 140 12.08 -15.20 -16.34
N MET A 141 13.04 -14.46 -15.79
CA MET A 141 13.03 -13.00 -15.85
C MET A 141 13.24 -12.40 -17.25
N GLN A 142 13.58 -13.22 -18.26
CA GLN A 142 13.93 -12.75 -19.61
C GLN A 142 12.88 -13.07 -20.71
N GLU A 143 11.95 -14.00 -20.52
CA GLU A 143 10.99 -14.41 -21.58
C GLU A 143 9.50 -14.18 -21.25
N GLY A 144 9.21 -13.35 -20.24
CA GLY A 144 7.88 -12.76 -20.04
C GLY A 144 7.16 -13.19 -18.76
N LYS A 145 6.89 -12.20 -17.92
CA LYS A 145 5.86 -12.14 -16.85
C LYS A 145 6.24 -12.63 -15.43
N ILE A 146 7.02 -11.76 -14.77
CA ILE A 146 6.98 -11.19 -13.38
C ILE A 146 6.50 -12.04 -12.17
N PRO A 147 7.22 -12.04 -11.02
CA PRO A 147 6.83 -12.76 -9.80
C PRO A 147 5.71 -12.09 -8.98
N LEU A 148 4.76 -12.89 -8.49
CA LEU A 148 3.50 -12.52 -7.79
C LEU A 148 3.55 -12.62 -6.26
N GLU A 149 4.61 -13.17 -5.65
CA GLU A 149 4.65 -13.35 -4.19
C GLU A 149 5.34 -12.21 -3.44
N PHE A 150 6.09 -11.33 -4.12
CA PHE A 150 6.96 -10.32 -3.49
C PHE A 150 6.27 -9.03 -3.04
N GLU A 151 5.00 -8.84 -3.37
CA GLU A 151 4.25 -7.65 -2.99
C GLU A 151 3.97 -7.57 -1.48
N TYR A 152 3.89 -8.70 -0.79
CA TYR A 152 3.66 -8.70 0.66
C TYR A 152 4.77 -7.97 1.42
N GLU A 153 6.05 -8.27 1.17
CA GLU A 153 7.16 -7.57 1.83
C GLU A 153 7.17 -6.07 1.47
N ALA A 154 6.87 -5.72 0.22
CA ALA A 154 6.80 -4.32 -0.21
C ALA A 154 5.68 -3.56 0.51
N PHE A 155 4.47 -4.12 0.60
CA PHE A 155 3.36 -3.55 1.35
C PHE A 155 3.64 -3.50 2.86
N PHE A 156 4.16 -4.57 3.45
CA PHE A 156 4.48 -4.62 4.89
C PHE A 156 5.49 -3.55 5.29
N LEU A 157 6.58 -3.42 4.54
CA LEU A 157 7.61 -2.42 4.81
C LEU A 157 7.08 -1.00 4.57
N SER A 158 6.25 -0.80 3.54
CA SER A 158 5.62 0.49 3.26
C SER A 158 4.65 0.91 4.39
N ASP A 159 3.80 -0.01 4.85
CA ASP A 159 2.84 0.24 5.93
C ASP A 159 3.56 0.53 7.27
N LEU A 160 4.60 -0.25 7.60
CA LEU A 160 5.47 -0.01 8.76
C LEU A 160 6.18 1.33 8.68
N TYR A 161 6.77 1.64 7.52
CA TYR A 161 7.47 2.90 7.28
C TYR A 161 6.52 4.10 7.43
N PHE A 162 5.35 4.02 6.80
CA PHE A 162 4.36 5.10 6.87
C PHE A 162 3.90 5.34 8.30
N TYR A 163 3.66 4.28 9.08
CA TYR A 163 3.35 4.41 10.51
C TYR A 163 4.42 5.17 11.29
N GLU A 164 5.70 4.83 11.13
CA GLU A 164 6.79 5.54 11.80
C GLU A 164 6.87 7.00 11.34
N LYS A 165 6.70 7.26 10.04
CA LYS A 165 6.64 8.61 9.45
C LYS A 165 5.52 9.45 10.07
N VAL A 166 4.30 8.92 10.12
CA VAL A 166 3.14 9.66 10.67
C VAL A 166 3.18 9.80 12.18
N LYS A 167 3.88 8.90 12.88
CA LYS A 167 4.14 9.02 14.33
C LYS A 167 5.15 10.12 14.63
N GLN A 168 6.21 10.24 13.84
CA GLN A 168 7.19 11.32 13.95
C GLN A 168 6.61 12.68 13.53
N ASN A 169 5.64 12.68 12.59
CA ASN A 169 4.94 13.88 12.14
C ASN A 169 3.43 13.77 12.35
N ARG A 170 3.00 13.82 13.62
CA ARG A 170 1.59 13.72 14.01
C ARG A 170 0.70 14.78 13.35
N LYS A 171 1.24 15.98 13.08
CA LYS A 171 0.49 17.05 12.40
C LYS A 171 0.11 16.65 10.96
N LEU A 172 1.03 16.05 10.21
CA LEU A 172 0.73 15.55 8.85
C LEU A 172 -0.45 14.57 8.89
N PHE A 173 -0.42 13.62 9.83
CA PHE A 173 -1.47 12.62 9.94
C PHE A 173 -2.82 13.23 10.33
N TYR A 174 -2.81 14.16 11.29
CA TYR A 174 -4.00 14.92 11.65
C TYR A 174 -4.58 15.69 10.45
N ASP A 175 -3.74 16.35 9.67
CA ASP A 175 -4.18 17.15 8.52
C ASP A 175 -4.74 16.26 7.39
N LEU A 176 -4.16 15.08 7.17
CA LEU A 176 -4.71 14.06 6.26
C LEU A 176 -6.09 13.57 6.72
N LEU A 177 -6.19 13.14 7.98
CA LEU A 177 -7.43 12.57 8.52
C LEU A 177 -8.55 13.59 8.67
N SER A 178 -8.22 14.87 8.88
CA SER A 178 -9.19 15.97 8.92
C SER A 178 -9.54 16.54 7.53
N GLY A 179 -8.91 16.03 6.47
CA GLY A 179 -9.12 16.52 5.10
C GLY A 179 -8.56 17.91 4.83
N LYS A 180 -7.67 18.42 5.69
CA LYS A 180 -6.99 19.71 5.51
C LYS A 180 -5.83 19.64 4.52
N TYR A 181 -5.30 18.43 4.31
CA TYR A 181 -4.19 18.18 3.41
C TYR A 181 -4.43 16.89 2.61
N TRP A 182 -4.06 16.91 1.33
CA TRP A 182 -4.05 15.72 0.48
C TRP A 182 -3.07 15.92 -0.68
N ASP A 183 -2.34 14.86 -1.02
CA ASP A 183 -1.57 14.76 -2.25
C ASP A 183 -1.60 13.31 -2.77
N VAL A 184 -1.22 13.13 -4.04
CA VAL A 184 -1.30 11.82 -4.72
C VAL A 184 -0.39 10.75 -4.11
N TYR A 185 0.76 11.12 -3.52
CA TYR A 185 1.71 10.16 -2.97
C TYR A 185 1.32 9.78 -1.54
N THR A 186 1.17 10.77 -0.66
CA THR A 186 0.77 10.51 0.74
C THR A 186 -0.64 9.92 0.80
N GLY A 187 -1.51 10.28 -0.15
CA GLY A 187 -2.84 9.67 -0.28
C GLY A 187 -2.78 8.18 -0.64
N SER A 188 -1.81 7.77 -1.45
CA SER A 188 -1.57 6.35 -1.78
C SER A 188 -1.10 5.58 -0.55
N ASP A 189 -0.10 6.11 0.16
CA ASP A 189 0.41 5.49 1.39
C ASP A 189 -0.69 5.40 2.46
N LEU A 190 -1.50 6.46 2.62
CA LEU A 190 -2.61 6.48 3.57
C LEU A 190 -3.69 5.45 3.20
N ALA A 191 -4.04 5.33 1.92
CA ALA A 191 -5.05 4.37 1.47
C ALA A 191 -4.62 2.93 1.77
N GLY A 192 -3.33 2.62 1.61
CA GLY A 192 -2.76 1.36 2.05
C GLY A 192 -2.81 1.22 3.58
N PHE A 193 -2.25 2.18 4.30
CA PHE A 193 -2.16 2.13 5.76
C PHE A 193 -3.53 1.97 6.44
N LEU A 194 -4.59 2.59 5.92
CA LEU A 194 -5.94 2.49 6.50
C LEU A 194 -6.62 1.13 6.34
N LYS A 195 -6.08 0.21 5.51
CA LYS A 195 -6.57 -1.19 5.47
C LYS A 195 -5.84 -2.13 6.44
N ILE A 196 -4.95 -1.61 7.28
CA ILE A 196 -4.42 -2.38 8.41
C ILE A 196 -5.59 -2.79 9.31
N SER A 197 -5.56 -4.04 9.74
CA SER A 197 -6.66 -4.69 10.44
C SER A 197 -6.15 -5.34 11.72
N MET A 198 -6.98 -5.35 12.76
CA MET A 198 -6.75 -6.18 13.95
C MET A 198 -7.15 -7.66 13.73
N ASP A 199 -7.45 -8.04 12.50
CA ASP A 199 -7.58 -9.43 12.07
C ASP A 199 -6.51 -9.70 10.99
N PRO A 200 -5.52 -10.58 11.25
CA PRO A 200 -4.46 -10.89 10.29
C PRO A 200 -5.00 -11.56 9.02
N LYS A 201 -6.10 -12.31 9.09
CA LYS A 201 -6.73 -12.90 7.91
C LYS A 201 -7.33 -11.81 7.04
N LYS A 202 -8.08 -10.89 7.64
CA LYS A 202 -8.64 -9.73 6.94
C LYS A 202 -7.53 -8.88 6.31
N TYR A 203 -6.42 -8.62 7.01
CA TYR A 203 -5.29 -7.90 6.42
C TYR A 203 -4.65 -8.63 5.23
N LYS A 204 -4.49 -9.96 5.34
CA LYS A 204 -4.01 -10.79 4.23
C LYS A 204 -4.94 -10.71 3.02
N ASP A 205 -6.25 -10.74 3.23
CA ASP A 205 -7.25 -10.60 2.18
C ASP A 205 -7.17 -9.20 1.53
N GLU A 206 -7.00 -8.14 2.34
CA GLU A 206 -6.83 -6.76 1.85
C GLU A 206 -5.58 -6.56 1.00
N ILE A 207 -4.44 -7.15 1.39
CA ILE A 207 -3.23 -7.14 0.57
C ILE A 207 -3.48 -7.90 -0.73
N SER A 208 -4.15 -9.04 -0.66
CA SER A 208 -4.49 -9.84 -1.85
C SER A 208 -5.40 -9.07 -2.80
N LEU A 209 -6.30 -8.23 -2.29
CA LEU A 209 -7.16 -7.35 -3.09
C LEU A 209 -6.39 -6.20 -3.73
N ARG A 210 -5.54 -5.49 -2.95
CA ARG A 210 -4.63 -4.45 -3.50
C ARG A 210 -3.81 -5.01 -4.65
N TYR A 211 -3.31 -6.21 -4.44
CA TYR A 211 -2.56 -6.94 -5.44
C TYR A 211 -3.39 -7.20 -6.71
N THR A 212 -4.61 -7.72 -6.59
CA THR A 212 -5.47 -7.99 -7.76
C THR A 212 -5.89 -6.73 -8.52
N ASP A 213 -6.06 -5.60 -7.83
CA ASP A 213 -6.42 -4.31 -8.44
C ASP A 213 -5.23 -3.67 -9.21
N GLU A 214 -4.00 -3.94 -8.78
CA GLU A 214 -2.76 -3.46 -9.43
C GLU A 214 -2.29 -4.38 -10.57
N MET A 215 -2.95 -5.53 -10.77
CA MET A 215 -2.53 -6.57 -11.69
C MET A 215 -2.95 -6.34 -13.15
N SER A 216 -2.00 -5.87 -13.94
CA SER A 216 -1.81 -6.32 -15.32
C SER A 216 -0.49 -7.12 -15.45
N GLY A 217 -0.50 -8.45 -15.24
CA GLY A 217 0.51 -9.35 -15.83
C GLY A 217 1.56 -10.11 -14.97
N TYR A 218 1.26 -10.52 -13.74
CA TYR A 218 2.14 -11.23 -12.78
C TYR A 218 1.73 -12.72 -12.50
N VAL A 219 2.63 -13.62 -12.06
CA VAL A 219 2.38 -15.08 -11.80
C VAL A 219 3.06 -15.60 -10.49
N ALA A 220 2.40 -16.50 -9.72
CA ALA A 220 2.81 -17.06 -8.39
C ALA A 220 4.16 -17.82 -8.36
N LEU A 221 4.93 -17.75 -7.25
CA LEU A 221 6.14 -18.59 -7.10
C LEU A 221 5.76 -20.08 -7.00
N SER A 222 4.64 -20.42 -6.37
CA SER A 222 4.08 -21.79 -6.38
C SER A 222 3.76 -22.33 -7.79
N MET A 223 3.28 -21.46 -8.69
CA MET A 223 3.10 -21.81 -10.10
C MET A 223 4.44 -21.97 -10.82
N GLU A 224 5.45 -21.19 -10.45
CA GLU A 224 6.80 -21.26 -11.00
C GLU A 224 7.55 -22.53 -10.56
N GLU A 225 7.44 -22.90 -9.29
CA GLU A 225 7.93 -24.19 -8.76
C GLU A 225 7.30 -25.37 -9.52
N THR A 226 6.00 -25.32 -9.77
CA THR A 226 5.28 -26.36 -10.53
C THR A 226 5.82 -26.47 -11.96
N ARG A 227 6.06 -25.33 -12.62
CA ARG A 227 6.65 -25.29 -13.97
C ARG A 227 8.09 -25.80 -14.00
N LYS A 228 8.90 -25.43 -13.01
CA LYS A 228 10.30 -25.87 -12.90
C LYS A 228 10.42 -27.34 -12.55
N LYS A 229 9.55 -27.88 -11.69
CA LYS A 229 9.42 -29.33 -11.46
C LYS A 229 9.10 -30.06 -12.77
N ALA A 230 8.16 -29.54 -13.55
CA ALA A 230 7.83 -30.12 -14.86
C ALA A 230 9.00 -30.07 -15.85
N LYS A 231 9.74 -28.95 -15.93
CA LYS A 231 10.91 -28.81 -16.82
C LYS A 231 12.15 -29.58 -16.36
N ALA A 232 12.38 -29.70 -15.06
CA ALA A 232 13.44 -30.54 -14.51
C ALA A 232 13.16 -32.01 -14.83
N GLU A 233 11.90 -32.44 -14.72
CA GLU A 233 11.46 -33.78 -15.10
C GLU A 233 11.55 -34.02 -16.61
N GLU A 234 11.13 -33.05 -17.43
CA GLU A 234 11.31 -33.09 -18.89
C GLU A 234 12.79 -33.15 -19.28
N SER A 235 13.65 -32.34 -18.65
CA SER A 235 15.10 -32.35 -18.87
C SER A 235 15.74 -33.64 -18.39
N ARG A 236 15.22 -34.26 -17.32
CA ARG A 236 15.62 -35.60 -16.86
C ARG A 236 15.31 -36.63 -17.93
N ILE A 237 14.09 -36.61 -18.47
CA ILE A 237 13.63 -37.50 -19.55
C ILE A 237 14.50 -37.32 -20.81
N LEU A 238 14.76 -36.08 -21.22
CA LEU A 238 15.60 -35.77 -22.39
C LEU A 238 17.09 -36.10 -22.17
N SER A 239 17.57 -36.07 -20.93
CA SER A 239 18.96 -36.45 -20.60
C SER A 239 19.21 -37.95 -20.82
N PHE A 240 18.20 -38.80 -20.62
CA PHE A 240 18.27 -40.22 -20.98
C PHE A 240 18.38 -40.44 -22.50
N ALA A 241 18.02 -39.44 -23.31
CA ALA A 241 18.18 -39.42 -24.77
C ALA A 241 19.46 -38.68 -25.25
N GLY A 242 20.38 -38.32 -24.35
CA GLY A 242 21.67 -37.70 -24.68
C GLY A 242 21.69 -36.17 -24.71
N ALA A 243 20.61 -35.49 -24.33
CA ALA A 243 20.60 -34.03 -24.19
C ALA A 243 21.33 -33.57 -22.91
N LYS A 244 22.08 -32.46 -22.97
CA LYS A 244 22.76 -31.85 -21.81
C LYS A 244 21.88 -30.75 -21.21
N GLY A 245 21.80 -30.65 -19.88
CA GLY A 245 21.09 -29.55 -19.19
C GLY A 245 20.49 -29.86 -17.82
N PHE A 246 20.29 -31.15 -17.50
CA PHE A 246 19.63 -31.60 -16.26
C PHE A 246 20.28 -31.06 -14.96
N GLU A 247 21.60 -31.11 -14.85
CA GLU A 247 22.31 -30.61 -13.65
C GLU A 247 22.15 -29.09 -13.43
N LYS A 248 21.95 -28.32 -14.51
CA LYS A 248 21.66 -26.89 -14.41
C LYS A 248 20.22 -26.68 -13.92
N GLU A 249 19.24 -27.38 -14.51
CA GLU A 249 17.84 -27.28 -14.09
C GLU A 249 17.61 -27.80 -12.66
N LYS A 250 18.35 -28.82 -12.22
CA LYS A 250 18.33 -29.31 -10.83
C LYS A 250 18.86 -28.27 -9.85
N LYS A 251 20.00 -27.64 -10.14
CA LYS A 251 20.55 -26.56 -9.31
C LYS A 251 19.64 -25.33 -9.27
N ASP A 252 19.03 -24.99 -10.41
CA ASP A 252 18.04 -23.91 -10.47
C ASP A 252 16.80 -24.24 -9.61
N LEU A 253 16.36 -25.51 -9.58
CA LEU A 253 15.24 -25.95 -8.74
C LEU A 253 15.60 -25.90 -7.24
N GLU A 254 16.79 -26.39 -6.85
CA GLU A 254 17.27 -26.33 -5.46
C GLU A 254 17.37 -24.88 -4.95
N GLU A 255 17.82 -23.96 -5.80
CA GLU A 255 17.88 -22.53 -5.49
C GLU A 255 16.47 -21.91 -5.33
N ILE A 256 15.50 -22.30 -6.17
CA ILE A 256 14.10 -21.86 -6.03
C ILE A 256 13.49 -22.32 -4.73
N GLU A 257 13.65 -23.60 -4.39
CA GLU A 257 13.09 -24.17 -3.16
C GLU A 257 13.68 -23.47 -1.92
N LYS A 258 14.99 -23.16 -1.96
CA LYS A 258 15.64 -22.37 -0.92
C LYS A 258 15.07 -20.96 -0.82
N GLN A 259 14.95 -20.23 -1.93
CA GLN A 259 14.42 -18.86 -1.95
C GLN A 259 12.96 -18.79 -1.49
N LYS A 260 12.13 -19.75 -1.91
CA LYS A 260 10.74 -19.88 -1.47
C LYS A 260 10.68 -20.08 0.04
N LYS A 261 11.49 -20.98 0.58
CA LYS A 261 11.56 -21.22 2.03
C LYS A 261 12.00 -19.97 2.79
N GLU A 262 13.04 -19.27 2.33
CA GLU A 262 13.47 -18.00 2.94
C GLU A 262 12.37 -16.93 2.92
N TYR A 263 11.60 -16.85 1.83
CA TYR A 263 10.49 -15.92 1.71
C TYR A 263 9.30 -16.29 2.61
N GLU A 264 8.92 -17.58 2.65
CA GLU A 264 7.89 -18.09 3.55
C GLU A 264 8.27 -17.86 5.02
N GLU A 265 9.54 -18.07 5.39
CA GLU A 265 10.06 -17.76 6.71
C GLU A 265 9.98 -16.26 7.02
N PHE A 266 10.31 -15.38 6.07
CA PHE A 266 10.13 -13.93 6.24
C PHE A 266 8.67 -13.55 6.48
N VAL A 267 7.74 -14.03 5.64
CA VAL A 267 6.30 -13.72 5.77
C VAL A 267 5.76 -14.25 7.10
N LYS A 268 6.15 -15.48 7.48
CA LYS A 268 5.78 -16.08 8.76
C LYS A 268 6.31 -15.25 9.93
N ASP A 269 7.60 -14.90 9.92
CA ASP A 269 8.22 -14.09 10.96
C ASP A 269 7.56 -12.71 11.08
N PHE A 270 7.17 -12.11 9.96
CA PHE A 270 6.41 -10.87 9.98
C PHE A 270 5.08 -11.05 10.74
N TYR A 271 4.26 -12.01 10.34
CA TYR A 271 2.94 -12.23 10.96
C TYR A 271 3.00 -12.69 12.42
N GLU A 272 4.01 -13.48 12.79
CA GLU A 272 4.15 -14.00 14.15
C GLU A 272 4.84 -13.01 15.11
N LYS A 273 5.84 -12.26 14.63
CA LYS A 273 6.70 -11.44 15.51
C LYS A 273 6.47 -9.93 15.38
N LYS A 274 6.31 -9.41 14.15
CA LYS A 274 6.21 -7.96 13.90
C LYS A 274 4.75 -7.46 13.87
N TRP A 275 3.87 -8.19 13.17
CA TRP A 275 2.50 -7.79 12.89
C TRP A 275 1.63 -7.55 14.14
N PRO A 276 1.58 -8.43 15.16
CA PRO A 276 0.63 -8.26 16.26
C PRO A 276 0.83 -6.94 17.01
N LYS A 277 2.09 -6.61 17.31
CA LYS A 277 2.47 -5.36 17.96
C LYS A 277 2.24 -4.16 17.05
N PHE A 278 2.64 -4.26 15.79
CA PHE A 278 2.45 -3.19 14.80
C PHE A 278 0.96 -2.86 14.57
N ALA A 279 0.14 -3.89 14.33
CA ALA A 279 -1.29 -3.76 14.11
C ALA A 279 -1.97 -3.08 15.30
N ALA A 280 -1.75 -3.56 16.52
CA ALA A 280 -2.34 -2.92 17.71
C ALA A 280 -1.90 -1.45 17.86
N GLN A 281 -0.60 -1.16 17.72
CA GLN A 281 -0.06 0.19 17.90
C GLN A 281 -0.51 1.18 16.82
N SER A 282 -0.52 0.75 15.55
CA SER A 282 -1.01 1.55 14.42
C SER A 282 -2.51 1.81 14.52
N PHE A 283 -3.27 0.80 14.94
CA PHE A 283 -4.71 0.89 15.11
C PHE A 283 -5.11 1.88 16.21
N PHE A 284 -4.51 1.77 17.41
CA PHE A 284 -4.79 2.72 18.50
C PHE A 284 -4.32 4.14 18.20
N TYR A 285 -3.18 4.28 17.53
CA TYR A 285 -2.71 5.58 17.08
C TYR A 285 -3.69 6.22 16.09
N THR A 286 -4.18 5.45 15.11
CA THR A 286 -5.15 5.92 14.13
C THR A 286 -6.48 6.29 14.78
N LEU A 287 -6.96 5.50 15.75
CA LEU A 287 -8.15 5.82 16.52
C LEU A 287 -8.02 7.16 17.25
N GLU A 288 -6.90 7.37 17.95
CA GLU A 288 -6.63 8.59 18.70
C GLU A 288 -6.61 9.83 17.79
N VAL A 289 -5.85 9.78 16.70
CA VAL A 289 -5.70 10.92 15.79
C VAL A 289 -6.99 11.16 15.00
N SER A 290 -7.72 10.12 14.59
CA SER A 290 -9.03 10.26 13.92
C SER A 290 -10.05 10.94 14.80
N THR A 291 -10.08 10.59 16.09
CA THR A 291 -10.96 11.21 17.09
C THR A 291 -10.65 12.70 17.24
N GLN A 292 -9.37 13.06 17.37
CA GLN A 292 -8.94 14.46 17.44
C GLN A 292 -9.24 15.24 16.16
N ALA A 293 -9.08 14.60 15.00
CA ALA A 293 -9.40 15.15 13.69
C ALA A 293 -10.92 15.30 13.45
N LYS A 294 -11.76 14.80 14.38
CA LYS A 294 -13.22 14.69 14.23
C LYS A 294 -13.63 13.87 13.01
N ASN A 295 -12.75 12.97 12.56
CA ASN A 295 -13.08 11.96 11.56
C ASN A 295 -13.77 10.79 12.26
N PHE A 296 -14.98 11.06 12.74
CA PHE A 296 -15.74 10.13 13.57
C PHE A 296 -16.19 8.87 12.81
N SER A 297 -16.35 8.96 11.48
CA SER A 297 -16.61 7.78 10.65
C SER A 297 -15.49 6.75 10.79
N LEU A 298 -14.24 7.16 10.55
CA LEU A 298 -13.08 6.27 10.72
C LEU A 298 -12.90 5.86 12.18
N ALA A 299 -13.01 6.81 13.12
CA ALA A 299 -12.82 6.52 14.54
C ALA A 299 -13.83 5.48 15.07
N LEU A 300 -15.09 5.53 14.65
CA LEU A 300 -16.13 4.57 15.05
C LEU A 300 -15.88 3.19 14.47
N SER A 301 -15.51 3.09 13.18
CA SER A 301 -15.14 1.82 12.57
C SER A 301 -13.97 1.18 13.32
N LEU A 302 -12.93 1.96 13.61
CA LEU A 302 -11.79 1.49 14.39
C LEU A 302 -12.21 1.07 15.81
N ALA A 303 -12.95 1.91 16.54
CA ALA A 303 -13.40 1.60 17.89
C ALA A 303 -14.17 0.27 17.97
N SER A 304 -15.06 0.02 17.00
CA SER A 304 -15.85 -1.22 16.94
C SER A 304 -14.99 -2.46 16.67
N GLU A 305 -14.01 -2.36 15.78
CA GLU A 305 -13.12 -3.47 15.46
C GLU A 305 -12.11 -3.73 16.59
N ALA A 306 -11.61 -2.69 17.27
CA ALA A 306 -10.80 -2.85 18.47
C ALA A 306 -11.57 -3.57 19.58
N GLU A 307 -12.80 -3.17 19.91
CA GLU A 307 -13.57 -3.83 20.97
C GLU A 307 -13.87 -5.30 20.65
N LYS A 308 -14.09 -5.64 19.37
CA LYS A 308 -14.31 -7.02 18.93
C LYS A 308 -13.06 -7.90 19.03
N ASN A 309 -11.89 -7.34 18.77
CA ASN A 309 -10.66 -8.12 18.57
C ASN A 309 -9.61 -7.94 19.67
N MET A 310 -9.74 -6.97 20.58
CA MET A 310 -8.73 -6.66 21.59
C MET A 310 -8.31 -7.84 22.47
N GLU A 311 -9.19 -8.84 22.67
CA GLU A 311 -8.85 -10.03 23.44
C GLU A 311 -7.89 -10.98 22.72
N ASN A 312 -7.80 -10.88 21.38
CA ASN A 312 -6.91 -11.69 20.55
C ASN A 312 -5.47 -11.14 20.49
N TYR A 313 -5.20 -10.02 21.16
CA TYR A 313 -3.90 -9.34 21.14
C TYR A 313 -3.18 -9.46 22.47
N ASP A 314 -1.85 -9.64 22.40
CA ASP A 314 -0.94 -9.62 23.54
C ASP A 314 -0.70 -8.17 23.99
N ILE A 315 -1.73 -7.57 24.58
CA ILE A 315 -1.70 -6.24 25.19
C ILE A 315 -2.03 -6.35 26.69
N SER A 316 -1.40 -5.50 27.49
CA SER A 316 -1.58 -5.52 28.94
C SER A 316 -3.03 -5.20 29.34
N GLN A 317 -3.48 -5.65 30.51
CA GLN A 317 -4.82 -5.34 31.02
C GLN A 317 -5.05 -3.82 31.18
N GLU A 318 -4.00 -3.08 31.55
CA GLU A 318 -4.07 -1.62 31.63
C GLU A 318 -4.31 -0.99 30.25
N GLU A 319 -3.61 -1.46 29.22
CA GLU A 319 -3.84 -1.00 27.84
C GLU A 319 -5.23 -1.38 27.34
N LYS A 320 -5.70 -2.60 27.63
CA LYS A 320 -7.08 -3.04 27.32
C LYS A 320 -8.12 -2.09 27.90
N GLU A 321 -7.99 -1.72 29.17
CA GLU A 321 -8.91 -0.76 29.81
C GLU A 321 -8.78 0.66 29.24
N ARG A 322 -7.57 1.09 28.88
CA ARG A 322 -7.36 2.38 28.18
C ARG A 322 -8.05 2.42 26.82
N VAL A 323 -8.00 1.32 26.08
CA VAL A 323 -8.63 1.17 24.77
C VAL A 323 -10.15 1.19 24.92
N LYS A 324 -10.74 0.40 25.83
CA LYS A 324 -12.19 0.42 26.11
C LYS A 324 -12.69 1.82 26.45
N ARG A 325 -11.96 2.57 27.28
CA ARG A 325 -12.29 3.96 27.62
C ARG A 325 -12.22 4.86 26.38
N SER A 326 -11.17 4.71 25.57
CA SER A 326 -11.00 5.49 24.33
C SER A 326 -12.13 5.22 23.35
N CYS A 327 -12.49 3.95 23.13
CA CYS A 327 -13.62 3.56 22.29
C CYS A 327 -14.93 4.17 22.82
N ALA A 328 -15.22 4.02 24.12
CA ALA A 328 -16.42 4.63 24.74
C ALA A 328 -16.48 6.16 24.53
N LEU A 329 -15.35 6.85 24.66
CA LEU A 329 -15.26 8.29 24.40
C LEU A 329 -15.55 8.62 22.92
N VAL A 330 -15.08 7.81 21.97
CA VAL A 330 -15.41 8.00 20.55
C VAL A 330 -16.91 7.93 20.31
N PHE A 331 -17.61 6.96 20.91
CA PHE A 331 -19.07 6.86 20.79
C PHE A 331 -19.78 8.11 21.32
N LEU A 332 -19.41 8.56 22.53
CA LEU A 332 -20.00 9.74 23.16
C LEU A 332 -19.74 11.00 22.34
N GLN A 333 -18.48 11.23 21.94
CA GLN A 333 -18.08 12.39 21.15
C GLN A 333 -18.72 12.39 19.76
N SER A 334 -18.89 11.22 19.14
CA SER A 334 -19.56 11.11 17.83
C SER A 334 -21.04 11.46 17.93
N ALA A 335 -21.71 11.02 19.00
CA ALA A 335 -23.11 11.36 19.26
C ALA A 335 -23.27 12.87 19.54
N ASP A 336 -22.41 13.46 20.36
CA ASP A 336 -22.41 14.91 20.62
C ASP A 336 -22.12 15.71 19.35
N TYR A 337 -21.15 15.27 18.55
CA TYR A 337 -20.84 15.91 17.27
C TYR A 337 -22.02 15.86 16.30
N LEU A 338 -22.76 14.75 16.24
CA LEU A 338 -23.99 14.67 15.47
C LEU A 338 -24.99 15.72 15.96
N ARG A 339 -25.30 15.77 17.25
CA ARG A 339 -26.24 16.74 17.85
C ARG A 339 -25.91 18.18 17.46
N ASP A 340 -24.64 18.56 17.57
CA ASP A 340 -24.16 19.92 17.30
C ASP A 340 -24.15 20.29 15.80
N ASN A 341 -24.15 19.29 14.92
CA ASN A 341 -23.91 19.48 13.48
C ASN A 341 -25.01 18.94 12.56
N LEU A 342 -26.14 18.47 13.11
CA LEU A 342 -27.32 18.01 12.35
C LEU A 342 -27.74 18.96 11.23
N LYS A 343 -27.63 20.28 11.46
CA LYS A 343 -28.03 21.31 10.49
C LYS A 343 -26.88 21.84 9.63
N LYS A 344 -25.62 21.49 9.94
CA LYS A 344 -24.41 22.05 9.31
C LYS A 344 -23.80 21.09 8.31
N LEU A 345 -23.90 19.78 8.54
CA LEU A 345 -23.31 18.78 7.67
C LEU A 345 -24.16 18.53 6.43
N SER A 346 -23.48 18.14 5.36
CA SER A 346 -24.15 17.65 4.15
C SER A 346 -24.93 16.37 4.47
N ARG A 347 -25.97 16.10 3.67
CA ARG A 347 -26.79 14.89 3.82
C ARG A 347 -25.96 13.60 3.72
N ASP A 348 -24.94 13.60 2.87
CA ASP A 348 -24.07 12.44 2.67
C ASP A 348 -23.16 12.23 3.89
N ASN A 349 -22.58 13.30 4.44
CA ASN A 349 -21.77 13.21 5.66
C ASN A 349 -22.60 12.76 6.87
N LEU A 350 -23.83 13.27 7.01
CA LEU A 350 -24.75 12.82 8.04
C LEU A 350 -25.07 11.33 7.90
N PHE A 351 -25.28 10.85 6.68
CA PHE A 351 -25.58 9.44 6.44
C PHE A 351 -24.45 8.53 6.85
N TYR A 352 -23.22 8.79 6.38
CA TYR A 352 -22.10 7.94 6.75
C TYR A 352 -21.78 8.03 8.24
N LEU A 353 -21.96 9.19 8.88
CA LEU A 353 -21.75 9.30 10.32
C LEU A 353 -22.82 8.55 11.13
N PHE A 354 -24.10 8.66 10.75
CA PHE A 354 -25.16 7.86 11.35
C PHE A 354 -24.96 6.36 11.13
N TYR A 355 -24.63 5.97 9.91
CA TYR A 355 -24.33 4.58 9.55
C TYR A 355 -23.21 4.01 10.42
N ASN A 356 -22.08 4.71 10.53
CA ASN A 356 -20.95 4.23 11.31
C ASN A 356 -21.28 4.18 12.81
N LEU A 357 -22.05 5.12 13.35
CA LEU A 357 -22.44 5.09 14.76
C LEU A 357 -23.40 3.92 15.04
N ASP A 358 -24.40 3.74 14.19
CA ASP A 358 -25.39 2.66 14.27
C ASP A 358 -24.72 1.29 14.12
N ARG A 359 -23.81 1.17 13.15
CA ARG A 359 -23.04 -0.05 12.93
C ARG A 359 -22.14 -0.37 14.10
N ALA A 360 -21.38 0.62 14.58
CA ALA A 360 -20.50 0.44 15.73
C ALA A 360 -21.30 0.09 16.99
N SER A 361 -22.47 0.69 17.20
CA SER A 361 -23.39 0.36 18.31
C SER A 361 -23.86 -1.09 18.23
N PHE A 362 -24.34 -1.52 17.06
CA PHE A 362 -24.75 -2.90 16.81
C PHE A 362 -23.61 -3.88 17.06
N ASP A 363 -22.44 -3.59 16.49
CA ASP A 363 -21.25 -4.44 16.51
C ASP A 363 -20.66 -4.63 17.91
N THR A 364 -20.86 -3.67 18.81
CA THR A 364 -20.34 -3.69 20.19
C THR A 364 -21.42 -3.97 21.25
N GLY A 365 -22.69 -4.10 20.84
CA GLY A 365 -23.83 -4.21 21.76
C GLY A 365 -24.13 -2.91 22.53
N ARG A 366 -23.50 -1.79 22.19
CA ARG A 366 -23.76 -0.49 22.81
C ARG A 366 -25.10 0.06 22.33
N GLN A 367 -25.85 0.67 23.24
CA GLN A 367 -27.13 1.29 22.88
C GLN A 367 -26.92 2.51 21.97
N PHE A 368 -27.65 2.55 20.84
CA PHE A 368 -27.69 3.73 19.99
C PHE A 368 -28.40 4.90 20.71
N PRO A 369 -27.90 6.16 20.61
CA PRO A 369 -28.53 7.31 21.27
C PRO A 369 -29.99 7.51 20.86
N GLN A 370 -30.91 7.38 21.82
CA GLN A 370 -32.35 7.35 21.55
C GLN A 370 -32.88 8.65 20.93
N ASP A 371 -32.31 9.78 21.34
CA ASP A 371 -32.65 11.11 20.85
C ASP A 371 -32.31 11.30 19.36
N LEU A 372 -31.36 10.54 18.84
CA LEU A 372 -30.89 10.63 17.45
C LEU A 372 -31.65 9.72 16.47
N ILE A 373 -32.47 8.80 16.97
CA ILE A 373 -33.15 7.78 16.16
C ILE A 373 -34.01 8.38 15.05
N LYS A 374 -34.82 9.40 15.36
CA LYS A 374 -35.73 10.00 14.37
C LYS A 374 -34.97 10.64 13.22
N GLU A 375 -33.84 11.30 13.50
CA GLU A 375 -33.02 11.91 12.46
C GLU A 375 -32.25 10.86 11.66
N LYS A 376 -31.73 9.80 12.32
CA LYS A 376 -31.12 8.64 11.65
C LYS A 376 -32.07 8.06 10.58
N GLU A 377 -33.29 7.68 10.99
CA GLU A 377 -34.28 7.06 10.10
C GLU A 377 -34.63 7.95 8.91
N LYS A 378 -34.81 9.25 9.16
CA LYS A 378 -35.08 10.25 8.12
C LYS A 378 -33.92 10.38 7.12
N ILE A 379 -32.67 10.36 7.59
CA ILE A 379 -31.48 10.43 6.72
C ILE A 379 -31.33 9.15 5.90
N TYR A 380 -31.50 7.98 6.51
CA TYR A 380 -31.47 6.68 5.82
C TYR A 380 -32.50 6.60 4.70
N LYS A 381 -33.78 6.90 4.99
CA LYS A 381 -34.86 6.88 3.98
C LYS A 381 -34.57 7.82 2.81
N LYS A 382 -34.00 9.00 3.08
CA LYS A 382 -33.65 9.98 2.04
C LYS A 382 -32.48 9.54 1.16
N ASN A 383 -31.52 8.79 1.69
CA ASN A 383 -30.35 8.33 0.93
C ASN A 383 -30.51 6.95 0.29
N MET A 384 -31.48 6.14 0.70
CA MET A 384 -31.68 4.80 0.13
C MET A 384 -31.82 4.81 -1.40
N LYS A 385 -32.61 5.74 -1.95
CA LYS A 385 -32.76 5.88 -3.41
C LYS A 385 -31.45 6.26 -4.10
N LYS A 386 -30.56 7.00 -3.42
CA LYS A 386 -29.24 7.37 -3.95
C LYS A 386 -28.32 6.14 -3.97
N LEU A 387 -28.26 5.37 -2.87
CA LEU A 387 -27.42 4.17 -2.77
C LEU A 387 -27.79 3.12 -3.82
N LEU A 388 -29.10 2.86 -4.00
CA LEU A 388 -29.56 1.91 -5.02
C LEU A 388 -29.13 2.33 -6.44
N LYS A 389 -29.20 3.62 -6.75
CA LYS A 389 -28.73 4.16 -8.04
C LYS A 389 -27.21 4.12 -8.20
N GLU A 390 -26.46 4.27 -7.11
CA GLU A 390 -25.00 4.14 -7.13
C GLU A 390 -24.62 2.69 -7.39
N ARG A 391 -25.28 1.76 -6.71
CA ARG A 391 -25.12 0.32 -6.88
C ARG A 391 -25.30 -0.11 -8.33
N GLU A 392 -26.34 0.37 -9.01
CA GLU A 392 -26.58 0.09 -10.44
C GLU A 392 -25.45 0.53 -11.39
N LYS A 393 -24.61 1.48 -10.95
CA LYS A 393 -23.51 2.03 -11.78
C LYS A 393 -22.18 1.37 -11.51
N LEU A 394 -22.03 0.71 -10.36
CA LEU A 394 -20.78 0.03 -10.00
C LEU A 394 -20.57 -1.18 -10.90
N LYS A 395 -19.31 -1.40 -11.25
CA LYS A 395 -18.87 -2.55 -12.06
C LYS A 395 -17.82 -3.41 -11.35
N ASN A 396 -17.18 -2.85 -10.32
CA ASN A 396 -16.22 -3.56 -9.50
C ASN A 396 -16.98 -4.40 -8.45
N GLU A 397 -16.70 -5.70 -8.39
CA GLU A 397 -17.39 -6.63 -7.49
C GLU A 397 -17.17 -6.31 -6.01
N SER A 398 -15.98 -5.84 -5.62
CA SER A 398 -15.68 -5.43 -4.25
C SER A 398 -16.51 -4.21 -3.85
N GLU A 399 -16.55 -3.17 -4.70
CA GLU A 399 -17.34 -1.96 -4.43
C GLU A 399 -18.84 -2.28 -4.36
N ILE A 400 -19.33 -3.20 -5.20
CA ILE A 400 -20.72 -3.67 -5.15
C ILE A 400 -21.01 -4.35 -3.81
N LYS A 401 -20.12 -5.25 -3.37
CA LYS A 401 -20.28 -5.98 -2.11
C LYS A 401 -20.35 -5.02 -0.91
N ASP A 402 -19.43 -4.07 -0.84
CA ASP A 402 -19.40 -3.08 0.25
C ASP A 402 -20.70 -2.26 0.29
N LEU A 403 -21.20 -1.84 -0.88
CA LEU A 403 -22.44 -1.08 -0.96
C LEU A 403 -23.68 -1.93 -0.65
N ASP A 404 -23.71 -3.18 -1.10
CA ASP A 404 -24.79 -4.13 -0.78
C ASP A 404 -24.84 -4.41 0.74
N ASP A 405 -23.68 -4.49 1.43
CA ASP A 405 -23.61 -4.62 2.89
C ASP A 405 -24.15 -3.37 3.62
N ILE A 406 -23.84 -2.17 3.13
CA ILE A 406 -24.41 -0.91 3.65
C ILE A 406 -25.93 -0.91 3.47
N ILE A 407 -26.41 -1.21 2.26
CA ILE A 407 -27.85 -1.20 1.93
C ILE A 407 -28.59 -2.21 2.82
N LYS A 408 -28.05 -3.42 2.95
CA LYS A 408 -28.63 -4.45 3.80
C LYS A 408 -28.73 -3.99 5.25
N PHE A 409 -27.62 -3.52 5.82
CA PHE A 409 -27.60 -3.06 7.22
C PHE A 409 -28.59 -1.91 7.48
N VAL A 410 -28.65 -0.92 6.57
CA VAL A 410 -29.59 0.19 6.68
C VAL A 410 -31.04 -0.29 6.59
N THR A 411 -31.32 -1.26 5.71
CA THR A 411 -32.67 -1.84 5.56
C THR A 411 -33.07 -2.56 6.84
N ASP A 412 -32.21 -3.44 7.36
CA ASP A 412 -32.45 -4.18 8.60
C ASP A 412 -32.65 -3.21 9.79
N SER A 413 -31.84 -2.15 9.87
CA SER A 413 -31.94 -1.11 10.90
C SER A 413 -33.25 -0.32 10.85
N LEU A 414 -33.87 -0.20 9.66
CA LEU A 414 -35.18 0.42 9.49
C LEU A 414 -36.33 -0.56 9.79
N SER A 415 -36.15 -1.87 9.55
CA SER A 415 -37.19 -2.90 9.69
C SER A 415 -37.28 -3.53 11.08
N LEU A 416 -36.25 -3.43 11.93
CA LEU A 416 -36.24 -3.92 13.32
C LEU A 416 -37.25 -3.21 14.26
N LYS A 417 -38.22 -2.47 13.71
CA LYS A 417 -39.27 -1.73 14.43
C LYS A 417 -40.67 -1.82 13.81
N GLU A 418 -40.86 -2.66 12.79
CA GLU A 418 -42.19 -3.17 12.41
C GLU A 418 -42.42 -4.51 13.14
#